data_AF-A0A6I2XYR8-F1
#
_entry.id   AF-A0A6I2XYR8-F1
#
_cell.length_a   1.000
_cell.length_b   1.000
_cell.length_c   1.000
_cell.angle_alpha   90.00
_cell.angle_beta   90.00
_cell.angle_gamma   90.00
#
_symmetry.space_group_name_H-M   'P 1'
#
loop_
_entity.id
_entity.type
_entity.pdbx_description
1 polymer ?
#
loop_
_entity_poly.entity_id
_entity_poly.type
_entity_poly.pdbx_seq_one_letter_code
_entity_poly.pdbx_strand_id
1 'polypeptide(L)'
;MKTSVLASLRPRARYSSDTFSNEGLAPVSVGERLQQARVAAGLTVDDLADQTKIRASIIMAIEHDDFSYCGGVTYARGQIRSLAKALRTDAVPILVEFEIQIGMPPSAP
;
A
#
# COMPACT_ATOMS: atom_id res chain seq x y z
N MET A 1 51.41 43.58 0.24
CA MET A 1 50.00 43.41 0.69
C MET A 1 49.45 42.11 0.12
N LYS A 2 49.54 40.99 0.86
CA LYS A 2 48.59 39.87 0.74
C LYS A 2 48.46 39.21 2.10
N THR A 3 47.34 39.53 2.72
CA THR A 3 46.87 39.09 4.02
C THR A 3 46.34 37.66 3.93
N SER A 4 46.37 36.98 5.08
CA SER A 4 45.48 35.89 5.49
C SER A 4 45.67 34.49 4.92
N VAL A 5 45.51 33.41 5.68
CA VAL A 5 45.48 33.13 7.14
C VAL A 5 45.48 31.59 7.17
N LEU A 6 46.23 31.01 8.10
CA LEU A 6 46.14 29.58 8.42
C LEU A 6 44.76 29.25 9.00
N ALA A 7 44.06 28.27 8.43
CA ALA A 7 42.95 27.59 9.09
C ALA A 7 43.02 26.07 8.82
N SER A 8 43.42 25.37 9.87
CA SER A 8 43.15 23.96 10.16
C SER A 8 41.72 23.55 9.76
N LEU A 9 41.53 22.35 9.21
CA LEU A 9 40.76 21.28 9.87
C LEU A 9 40.74 19.99 9.03
N ARG A 10 40.67 18.88 9.78
CA ARG A 10 40.77 17.45 9.47
C ARG A 10 39.61 16.90 8.58
N PRO A 11 39.65 15.61 8.17
CA PRO A 11 39.25 15.13 6.84
C PRO A 11 37.74 15.14 6.61
N ARG A 12 37.31 15.50 5.40
CA ARG A 12 35.95 15.16 4.94
C ARG A 12 35.85 13.65 4.87
N ALA A 13 34.88 13.13 5.61
CA ALA A 13 34.44 11.75 5.58
C ALA A 13 34.42 11.22 4.14
N ARG A 14 35.02 10.04 3.94
CA ARG A 14 34.77 9.22 2.76
C ARG A 14 33.26 8.96 2.75
N TYR A 15 32.54 9.66 1.88
CA TYR A 15 31.19 9.22 1.53
C TYR A 15 31.39 7.94 0.74
N SER A 16 31.22 6.81 1.42
CA SER A 16 31.23 5.49 0.80
C SER A 16 30.14 5.51 -0.24
N SER A 17 30.55 5.44 -1.51
CA SER A 17 29.68 5.26 -2.65
C SER A 17 29.16 3.82 -2.65
N ASP A 18 28.30 3.51 -1.69
CA ASP A 18 27.55 2.25 -1.71
C ASP A 18 26.26 2.49 -2.51
N THR A 19 26.46 2.29 -3.80
CA THR A 19 25.49 2.22 -4.89
C THR A 19 24.44 1.14 -4.57
N PHE A 20 23.17 1.58 -4.53
CA PHE A 20 21.94 0.85 -4.86
C PHE A 20 21.85 -0.67 -4.56
N SER A 21 20.97 -1.00 -3.61
CA SER A 21 20.06 -2.14 -3.78
C SER A 21 18.64 -1.60 -3.83
N ASN A 22 18.22 -1.10 -5.01
CA ASN A 22 16.80 -1.06 -5.35
C ASN A 22 16.42 -2.43 -5.91
N GLU A 23 16.53 -3.45 -5.06
CA GLU A 23 16.06 -4.80 -5.34
C GLU A 23 14.53 -4.78 -5.24
N GLY A 24 13.88 -4.47 -6.37
CA GLY A 24 12.68 -5.18 -6.83
C GLY A 24 11.49 -5.37 -5.90
N LEU A 25 11.17 -4.46 -4.97
CA LEU A 25 9.81 -4.44 -4.40
C LEU A 25 8.88 -3.86 -5.47
N ALA A 26 8.23 -4.73 -6.24
CA ALA A 26 7.00 -4.32 -6.91
C ALA A 26 6.08 -3.68 -5.85
N PRO A 27 5.39 -2.56 -6.16
CA PRO A 27 4.47 -1.95 -5.21
C PRO A 27 3.45 -3.01 -4.76
N VAL A 28 3.27 -3.15 -3.43
CA VAL A 28 2.39 -4.14 -2.81
C VAL A 28 0.97 -3.90 -3.30
N SER A 29 0.36 -4.90 -3.93
CA SER A 29 -0.96 -4.74 -4.54
C SER A 29 -2.07 -4.44 -3.53
N VAL A 30 -3.21 -3.94 -3.99
CA VAL A 30 -4.40 -3.74 -3.14
C VAL A 30 -4.79 -5.02 -2.41
N GLY A 31 -4.85 -6.14 -3.15
CA GLY A 31 -5.18 -7.45 -2.58
C GLY A 31 -4.19 -7.87 -1.51
N GLU A 32 -2.90 -7.75 -1.78
CA GLU A 32 -1.85 -8.12 -0.84
C GLU A 32 -1.88 -7.22 0.41
N ARG A 33 -2.07 -5.91 0.28
CA ARG A 33 -2.19 -4.98 1.42
C ARG A 33 -3.36 -5.33 2.33
N LEU A 34 -4.52 -5.64 1.76
CA LEU A 34 -5.71 -6.02 2.52
C LEU A 34 -5.52 -7.38 3.22
N GLN A 35 -4.90 -8.34 2.52
CA GLN A 35 -4.56 -9.65 3.10
C GLN A 35 -3.58 -9.50 4.28
N GLN A 36 -2.51 -8.74 4.11
CA GLN A 36 -1.53 -8.49 5.16
C GLN A 36 -2.17 -7.82 6.38
N ALA A 37 -3.05 -6.83 6.17
CA ALA A 37 -3.79 -6.17 7.25
C ALA A 37 -4.74 -7.15 7.97
N ARG A 38 -5.42 -8.04 7.24
CA ARG A 38 -6.27 -9.09 7.83
C ARG A 38 -5.46 -10.06 8.69
N VAL A 39 -4.33 -10.55 8.18
CA VAL A 39 -3.45 -11.47 8.90
C VAL A 39 -2.87 -10.79 10.15
N ALA A 40 -2.44 -9.53 10.04
CA ALA A 40 -1.95 -8.76 11.18
C ALA A 40 -3.01 -8.51 12.26
N ALA A 41 -4.29 -8.44 11.86
CA ALA A 41 -5.42 -8.37 12.78
C ALA A 41 -5.80 -9.73 13.40
N GLY A 42 -5.15 -10.83 12.99
CA GLY A 42 -5.44 -12.18 13.48
C GLY A 42 -6.79 -12.73 13.01
N LEU A 43 -7.34 -12.21 11.91
CA LEU A 43 -8.65 -12.59 11.39
C LEU A 43 -8.54 -13.63 10.27
N THR A 44 -9.42 -14.63 10.28
CA THR A 44 -9.69 -15.45 9.10
C THR A 44 -10.50 -14.66 8.07
N VAL A 45 -10.58 -15.18 6.84
CA VAL A 45 -11.48 -14.59 5.82
C VAL A 45 -12.93 -14.65 6.29
N ASP A 46 -13.34 -15.72 6.94
CA ASP A 46 -14.70 -15.89 7.44
C ASP A 46 -15.00 -14.91 8.58
N ASP A 47 -14.06 -14.65 9.50
CA ASP A 47 -14.22 -13.62 10.54
C ASP A 47 -14.43 -12.24 9.92
N LEU A 48 -13.67 -11.90 8.88
CA LEU A 48 -13.80 -10.62 8.19
C LEU A 48 -15.11 -10.54 7.39
N ALA A 49 -15.55 -11.65 6.79
CA ALA A 49 -16.84 -11.76 6.12
C ALA A 49 -18.00 -11.52 7.10
N ASP A 50 -17.93 -12.12 8.29
CA ASP A 50 -18.94 -11.94 9.32
C ASP A 50 -19.02 -10.51 9.84
N GLN A 51 -17.87 -9.83 9.99
CA GLN A 51 -17.81 -8.43 10.42
C GLN A 51 -18.33 -7.45 9.37
N THR A 52 -18.00 -7.68 8.09
CA THR A 52 -18.29 -6.73 7.00
C THR A 52 -19.58 -7.02 6.26
N LYS A 53 -20.14 -8.24 6.43
CA LYS A 53 -21.25 -8.78 5.63
C LYS A 53 -20.94 -8.90 4.13
N ILE A 54 -19.65 -8.88 3.77
CA ILE A 54 -19.17 -9.21 2.44
C ILE A 54 -18.94 -10.71 2.37
N ARG A 55 -19.41 -11.38 1.33
CA ARG A 55 -19.23 -12.83 1.16
C ARG A 55 -17.74 -13.16 1.13
N ALA A 56 -17.33 -14.21 1.85
CA ALA A 56 -15.93 -14.67 1.91
C ALA A 56 -15.30 -14.84 0.51
N SER A 57 -16.06 -15.35 -0.46
CA SER A 57 -15.59 -15.50 -1.85
C SER A 57 -15.18 -14.18 -2.51
N ILE A 58 -15.87 -13.07 -2.19
CA ILE A 58 -15.53 -11.75 -2.70
C ILE A 58 -14.28 -11.20 -2.01
N ILE A 59 -14.13 -11.47 -0.70
CA ILE A 59 -12.93 -11.07 0.04
C ILE A 59 -11.69 -11.79 -0.53
N MET A 60 -11.77 -13.11 -0.75
CA MET A 60 -10.68 -13.87 -1.37
C MET A 60 -10.35 -13.35 -2.77
N ALA A 61 -11.36 -13.04 -3.58
CA ALA A 61 -11.16 -12.47 -4.90
C ALA A 61 -10.42 -11.13 -4.84
N ILE A 62 -10.85 -10.22 -3.95
CA ILE A 62 -10.17 -8.93 -3.72
C ILE A 62 -8.73 -9.14 -3.24
N GLU A 63 -8.48 -10.06 -2.32
CA GLU A 63 -7.11 -10.38 -1.84
C GLU A 63 -6.20 -10.92 -2.95
N HIS A 64 -6.77 -11.46 -4.02
CA HIS A 64 -6.06 -11.92 -5.22
C HIS A 64 -6.09 -10.89 -6.37
N ASP A 65 -6.46 -9.64 -6.09
CA ASP A 65 -6.65 -8.56 -7.08
C ASP A 65 -7.68 -8.89 -8.19
N ASP A 66 -8.56 -9.86 -7.95
CA ASP A 66 -9.66 -10.20 -8.85
C ASP A 66 -10.94 -9.43 -8.49
N PHE A 67 -11.04 -8.22 -9.02
CA PHE A 67 -12.20 -7.34 -8.82
C PHE A 67 -13.39 -7.66 -9.73
N SER A 68 -13.28 -8.66 -10.62
CA SER A 68 -14.36 -9.01 -11.55
C SER A 68 -15.62 -9.49 -10.83
N TYR A 69 -15.45 -10.08 -9.65
CA TYR A 69 -16.54 -10.56 -8.80
C TYR A 69 -17.26 -9.46 -8.00
N CYS A 70 -16.72 -8.24 -7.96
CA CYS A 70 -17.29 -7.15 -7.18
C CYS A 70 -18.62 -6.62 -7.76
N GLY A 71 -18.99 -6.97 -9.00
CA GLY A 71 -20.19 -6.44 -9.67
C GLY A 71 -19.98 -5.05 -10.27
N GLY A 72 -18.71 -4.66 -10.49
CA GLY A 72 -18.31 -3.39 -11.08
C GLY A 72 -17.55 -2.49 -10.09
N VAL A 73 -16.94 -1.44 -10.64
CA VAL A 73 -15.98 -0.60 -9.92
C VAL A 73 -16.60 0.13 -8.72
N THR A 74 -17.83 0.62 -8.85
CA THR A 74 -18.54 1.29 -7.75
C THR A 74 -18.66 0.37 -6.53
N TYR A 75 -19.00 -0.89 -6.75
CA TYR A 75 -19.10 -1.89 -5.70
C TYR A 75 -17.72 -2.28 -5.15
N ALA A 76 -16.71 -2.43 -6.02
CA ALA A 76 -15.34 -2.70 -5.59
C ALA A 76 -14.82 -1.61 -4.64
N ARG A 77 -15.00 -0.31 -4.96
CA ARG A 77 -14.66 0.81 -4.06
C ARG A 77 -15.38 0.70 -2.71
N GLY A 78 -16.66 0.37 -2.72
CA GLY A 78 -17.46 0.20 -1.50
C GLY A 78 -16.96 -0.95 -0.62
N GLN A 79 -16.60 -2.07 -1.24
CA GLN A 79 -16.05 -3.24 -0.57
C GLN A 79 -14.66 -2.95 0.01
N ILE A 80 -13.75 -2.34 -0.78
CA ILE A 80 -12.42 -1.92 -0.32
C ILE A 80 -12.52 -0.98 0.90
N ARG A 81 -13.42 0.02 0.88
CA ARG A 81 -13.65 0.90 2.04
C ARG A 81 -14.13 0.13 3.27
N SER A 82 -15.05 -0.81 3.08
CA SER A 82 -15.62 -1.61 4.16
C SER A 82 -14.57 -2.52 4.80
N LEU A 83 -13.73 -3.17 3.97
CA LEU A 83 -12.60 -3.99 4.43
C LEU A 83 -11.57 -3.15 5.17
N ALA A 84 -11.15 -2.02 4.58
CA ALA A 84 -10.18 -1.12 5.21
C ALA A 84 -10.65 -0.63 6.58
N LYS A 85 -11.92 -0.25 6.69
CA LYS A 85 -12.54 0.16 7.97
C LYS A 85 -12.53 -0.97 9.01
N ALA A 86 -12.94 -2.18 8.62
CA ALA A 86 -12.96 -3.34 9.53
C ALA A 86 -11.54 -3.70 10.02
N LEU A 87 -10.55 -3.58 9.13
CA LEU A 87 -9.14 -3.83 9.40
C LEU A 87 -8.41 -2.64 10.05
N ARG A 88 -9.13 -1.53 10.32
CA ARG A 88 -8.58 -0.30 10.91
C ARG A 88 -7.37 0.26 10.14
N THR A 89 -7.40 0.13 8.82
CA THR A 89 -6.39 0.70 7.91
C THR A 89 -6.99 1.87 7.12
N ASP A 90 -6.13 2.75 6.61
CA ASP A 90 -6.57 3.89 5.81
C ASP A 90 -7.00 3.43 4.41
N ALA A 91 -8.26 3.69 4.06
CA ALA A 91 -8.84 3.33 2.78
C ALA A 91 -8.33 4.20 1.63
N VAL A 92 -7.96 5.47 1.89
CA VAL A 92 -7.58 6.44 0.85
C VAL A 92 -6.41 5.93 -0.01
N PRO A 93 -5.24 5.55 0.56
CA PRO A 93 -4.14 5.04 -0.24
C PRO A 93 -4.44 3.70 -0.91
N ILE A 94 -5.40 2.91 -0.41
CA ILE A 94 -5.81 1.64 -1.04
C ILE A 94 -6.69 1.90 -2.27
N LEU A 95 -7.59 2.87 -2.17
CA LEU A 95 -8.47 3.25 -3.28
C LEU A 95 -7.71 3.88 -4.44
N VAL A 96 -6.74 4.76 -4.13
CA VAL A 96 -5.87 5.36 -5.17
C VAL A 96 -5.12 4.26 -5.93
N GLU A 97 -4.58 3.27 -5.22
CA GLU A 97 -3.88 2.16 -5.84
C GLU A 97 -4.81 1.26 -6.67
N PHE A 98 -6.01 0.97 -6.16
CA PHE A 98 -7.04 0.25 -6.91
C PHE A 98 -7.37 0.95 -8.23
N GLU A 99 -7.49 2.28 -8.21
CA GLU A 99 -7.78 3.06 -9.42
C GLU A 99 -6.63 3.01 -10.42
N ILE A 100 -5.38 3.09 -9.95
CA ILE A 100 -4.19 2.90 -10.80
C ILE A 100 -4.17 1.49 -11.41
N GLN A 101 -4.43 0.44 -10.61
CA GLN A 101 -4.43 -0.95 -11.07
C GLN A 101 -5.44 -1.23 -12.19
N ILE A 102 -6.62 -0.61 -12.12
CA ILE A 102 -7.68 -0.78 -13.14
C ILE A 102 -7.62 0.26 -14.26
N GLY A 103 -6.58 1.10 -14.29
CA GLY A 103 -6.38 2.12 -15.33
C GLY A 103 -7.33 3.31 -15.27
N MET A 104 -7.86 3.64 -14.09
CA MET A 104 -8.66 4.84 -13.86
C MET A 104 -7.87 5.96 -13.20
N PRO A 105 -8.20 7.23 -13.50
CA PRO A 105 -7.65 8.35 -12.77
C PRO A 105 -8.11 8.28 -11.31
N PRO A 106 -7.22 8.60 -10.34
CA PRO A 106 -7.59 8.56 -8.94
C PRO A 106 -8.72 9.55 -8.66
N SER A 107 -9.78 9.10 -8.00
CA SER A 107 -10.83 9.97 -7.52
C SER A 107 -10.25 10.83 -6.39
N ALA A 108 -10.24 12.14 -6.59
CA ALA A 108 -9.62 13.11 -5.68
C ALA A 108 -10.13 12.93 -4.23
N PRO A 109 -9.29 13.22 -3.21
CA PRO A 109 -9.66 13.11 -1.80
C PRO A 109 -10.82 14.03 -1.40
#